data_AF-A0AAW4WJU0-F1
#
_entry.id   AF-A0AAW4WJU0-F1
#
_cell.length_a   1.000
_cell.length_b   1.000
_cell.length_c   1.000
_cell.angle_alpha   90.00
_cell.angle_beta   90.00
_cell.angle_gamma   90.00
#
_symmetry.space_group_name_H-M   'P 1'
#
loop_
_entity.id
_entity.type
_entity.pdbx_description
1 polymer ?
#
loop_
_entity_poly.entity_id
_entity_poly.type
_entity_poly.pdbx_seq_one_letter_code
_entity_poly.pdbx_strand_id
1 'polypeptide(L)'
;MIDITQYLQDIYEDLQRYVDNDVCLCKFKELNFEAGALPDYEDINIQQLYLLRYAFAYAFEYSRMYLDVLSQMDDVNSISVTSVGCGSMIDYWSLVHALEIKHKLDCSIRYVGIDKIDWNYKIPERQNDEVHYLIGNAADFFTGNSQFVSDVYFFQSQLASSLIVN
;
A
#
# COMPACT_ATOMS: atom_id res chain seq x y z
N MET A 1 8.89 12.35 -2.31
CA MET A 1 7.91 11.55 -1.54
C MET A 1 8.50 11.29 -0.15
N ILE A 2 7.69 10.95 0.86
CA ILE A 2 8.22 10.56 2.18
C ILE A 2 9.17 9.35 2.03
N ASP A 3 10.28 9.36 2.75
CA ASP A 3 11.18 8.19 2.81
C ASP A 3 10.55 7.09 3.65
N ILE A 4 10.71 5.81 3.27
CA ILE A 4 10.09 4.69 3.99
C ILE A 4 10.57 4.58 5.44
N THR A 5 11.82 4.97 5.72
CA THR A 5 12.36 4.95 7.09
C THR A 5 11.75 6.06 7.93
N GLN A 6 11.56 7.26 7.37
CA GLN A 6 10.86 8.34 8.06
C GLN A 6 9.40 7.98 8.32
N TYR A 7 8.72 7.41 7.33
CA TYR A 7 7.33 6.94 7.48
C TYR A 7 7.19 5.93 8.63
N LEU A 8 8.11 4.97 8.74
CA LEU A 8 8.12 3.99 9.83
C LEU A 8 8.51 4.61 11.18
N GLN A 9 9.40 5.59 11.18
CA GLN A 9 9.80 6.31 12.39
C GLN A 9 8.62 7.09 12.99
N ASP A 10 7.84 7.78 12.15
CA ASP A 10 6.64 8.52 12.60
C ASP A 10 5.62 7.56 13.25
N ILE A 11 5.38 6.40 12.63
CA ILE A 11 4.51 5.34 13.18
C ILE A 11 5.05 4.80 14.51
N TYR A 12 6.36 4.59 14.60
CA TYR A 12 7.00 4.09 15.80
C TYR A 12 6.82 5.07 16.97
N GLU A 13 7.04 6.37 16.73
CA GLU A 13 6.87 7.41 17.75
C GLU A 13 5.42 7.51 18.23
N ASP A 14 4.45 7.36 17.33
CA ASP A 14 3.02 7.32 17.69
C ASP A 14 2.68 6.11 18.57
N LEU A 15 3.12 4.92 18.19
CA LEU A 15 2.87 3.70 18.95
C LEU A 15 3.60 3.72 20.31
N GLN A 16 4.84 4.24 20.33
CA GLN A 16 5.60 4.39 21.57
C GLN A 16 4.86 5.31 22.55
N ARG A 17 4.36 6.46 22.07
CA ARG A 17 3.54 7.36 22.89
C ARG A 17 2.27 6.67 23.41
N TYR A 18 1.63 5.81 22.61
CA TYR A 18 0.48 5.04 23.08
C TYR A 18 0.86 4.09 24.22
N VAL A 19 1.97 3.35 24.08
CA VAL A 19 2.46 2.39 25.09
C VAL A 19 2.89 3.08 26.39
N ASP A 20 3.57 4.23 26.29
CA ASP A 20 4.09 4.97 27.44
C ASP A 20 2.98 5.56 28.35
N ASN A 21 1.73 5.61 27.87
CA ASN A 21 0.57 6.07 28.62
C ASN A 21 -0.08 4.98 29.52
N ASP A 22 0.66 3.92 29.87
CA ASP A 22 0.24 2.83 30.78
C ASP A 22 -1.09 2.15 30.36
N VAL A 23 -1.26 1.97 29.05
CA VAL A 23 -2.44 1.36 28.45
C VAL A 23 -2.38 -0.18 28.51
N CYS A 24 -3.55 -0.82 28.55
CA CYS A 24 -3.62 -2.28 28.46
C CYS A 24 -3.29 -2.76 27.04
N LEU A 25 -2.21 -3.54 26.89
CA LEU A 25 -1.70 -4.03 25.60
C LEU A 25 -2.37 -5.34 25.12
N CYS A 26 -3.41 -5.83 25.82
CA CYS A 26 -4.02 -7.12 25.53
C CYS A 26 -4.56 -7.25 24.10
N LYS A 27 -5.02 -6.16 23.49
CA LYS A 27 -5.49 -6.15 22.08
C LYS A 27 -4.42 -6.58 21.08
N PHE A 28 -3.14 -6.39 21.38
CA PHE A 28 -2.06 -6.86 20.52
C PHE A 28 -1.93 -8.39 20.49
N LYS A 29 -2.57 -9.11 21.42
CA LYS A 29 -2.69 -10.58 21.35
C LYS A 29 -3.64 -11.04 20.24
N GLU A 30 -4.53 -10.16 19.78
CA GLU A 30 -5.45 -10.42 18.66
C GLU A 30 -4.75 -10.30 17.30
N LEU A 31 -3.53 -9.74 17.30
CA LEU A 31 -2.66 -9.72 16.13
C LEU A 31 -2.10 -11.13 15.87
N ASN A 32 -2.95 -11.99 15.30
CA ASN A 32 -2.57 -13.31 14.81
C ASN A 32 -2.26 -13.23 13.32
N PHE A 33 -1.11 -13.78 12.93
CA PHE A 33 -0.59 -13.78 11.56
C PHE A 33 -0.69 -15.15 10.88
N GLU A 34 -1.34 -16.11 11.53
CA GLU A 34 -1.69 -17.39 10.92
C GLU A 34 -2.71 -17.17 9.80
N ALA A 35 -2.61 -17.99 8.75
CA ALA A 35 -3.48 -17.90 7.58
C ALA A 35 -4.96 -17.94 7.99
N GLY A 36 -5.71 -16.89 7.65
CA GLY A 36 -7.14 -16.76 7.93
C GLY A 36 -7.48 -15.97 9.19
N ALA A 37 -6.50 -15.61 10.03
CA ALA A 37 -6.70 -14.60 11.05
C ALA A 37 -6.68 -13.21 10.40
N LEU A 38 -7.76 -12.46 10.60
CA LEU A 38 -7.87 -11.05 10.19
C LEU A 38 -7.86 -10.22 11.47
N PRO A 39 -6.74 -9.56 11.81
CA PRO A 39 -6.73 -8.57 12.88
C PRO A 39 -7.76 -7.48 12.62
N ASP A 40 -8.26 -6.87 13.70
CA ASP A 40 -9.13 -5.71 13.59
C ASP A 40 -8.32 -4.47 13.20
N TYR A 41 -8.19 -4.26 11.89
CA TYR A 41 -7.50 -3.11 11.33
C TYR A 41 -8.27 -1.79 11.48
N GLU A 42 -9.48 -1.76 12.06
CA GLU A 42 -10.12 -0.50 12.47
C GLU A 42 -9.39 0.13 13.68
N ASP A 43 -8.66 -0.67 14.48
CA ASP A 43 -7.83 -0.14 15.57
C ASP A 43 -6.49 0.41 15.03
N ILE A 44 -6.30 1.73 15.21
CA ILE A 44 -5.08 2.43 14.79
C ILE A 44 -3.78 1.80 15.32
N ASN A 45 -3.78 1.22 16.51
CA ASN A 45 -2.58 0.64 17.11
C ASN A 45 -2.28 -0.74 16.54
N ILE A 46 -3.32 -1.46 16.09
CA ILE A 46 -3.17 -2.69 15.30
C ILE A 46 -2.58 -2.34 13.93
N GLN A 47 -3.05 -1.25 13.29
CA GLN A 47 -2.44 -0.74 12.07
C GLN A 47 -0.96 -0.38 12.28
N GLN A 48 -0.62 0.40 13.31
CA GLN A 48 0.76 0.81 13.61
C GLN A 48 1.69 -0.42 13.76
N LEU A 49 1.30 -1.38 14.60
CA LEU A 49 2.11 -2.57 14.85
C LEU A 49 2.26 -3.44 13.59
N TYR A 50 1.21 -3.55 12.78
CA TYR A 50 1.27 -4.23 11.48
C TYR A 50 2.26 -3.56 10.53
N LEU A 51 2.19 -2.22 10.39
CA LEU A 51 3.05 -1.46 9.49
C LEU A 51 4.51 -1.52 9.91
N LEU A 52 4.81 -1.37 11.20
CA LEU A 52 6.18 -1.51 11.72
C LEU A 52 6.78 -2.89 11.43
N ARG A 53 5.95 -3.92 11.40
CA ARG A 53 6.39 -5.30 11.12
C ARG A 53 6.63 -5.56 9.64
N TYR A 54 5.77 -5.04 8.75
CA TYR A 54 5.73 -5.49 7.35
C TYR A 54 6.02 -4.41 6.31
N ALA A 55 5.75 -3.13 6.58
CA ALA A 55 5.79 -2.11 5.53
C ALA A 55 7.18 -1.97 4.90
N PHE A 56 8.26 -2.14 5.69
CA PHE A 56 9.62 -2.12 5.14
C PHE A 56 9.85 -3.27 4.14
N ALA A 57 9.49 -4.51 4.50
CA ALA A 57 9.68 -5.66 3.63
C ALA A 57 8.84 -5.53 2.35
N TYR A 58 7.57 -5.14 2.50
CA TYR A 58 6.66 -4.92 1.38
C TYR A 58 7.14 -3.80 0.45
N ALA A 59 7.67 -2.70 0.99
CA ALA A 59 8.21 -1.61 0.20
C ALA A 59 9.27 -2.10 -0.81
N PHE A 60 10.21 -2.96 -0.38
CA PHE A 60 11.25 -3.49 -1.28
C PHE A 60 10.74 -4.60 -2.20
N GLU A 61 9.90 -5.51 -1.68
CA GLU A 61 9.31 -6.58 -2.49
C GLU A 61 8.49 -6.00 -3.64
N TYR A 62 7.60 -5.06 -3.34
CA TYR A 62 6.74 -4.43 -4.33
C TYR A 62 7.54 -3.54 -5.28
N SER A 63 8.59 -2.87 -4.80
CA SER A 63 9.48 -2.08 -5.67
C SER A 63 10.16 -2.98 -6.70
N ARG A 64 10.59 -4.19 -6.28
CA ARG A 64 11.16 -5.18 -7.21
C ARG A 64 10.13 -5.65 -8.23
N MET A 65 8.90 -5.94 -7.80
CA MET A 65 7.81 -6.32 -8.68
C MET A 65 7.50 -5.23 -9.72
N TYR A 66 7.45 -3.96 -9.30
CA TYR A 66 7.26 -2.83 -10.22
C TYR A 66 8.44 -2.62 -11.16
N LEU A 67 9.68 -2.86 -10.72
CA LEU A 67 10.83 -2.81 -11.63
C LEU A 67 10.69 -3.82 -12.77
N ASP A 68 10.19 -5.02 -12.48
CA ASP A 68 9.95 -6.06 -13.48
C ASP A 68 8.78 -5.68 -14.42
N VAL A 69 7.69 -5.10 -13.92
CA VAL A 69 6.59 -4.55 -14.74
C VAL A 69 7.09 -3.42 -15.64
N LEU A 70 7.75 -2.41 -15.07
CA LEU A 70 8.31 -1.26 -15.81
C LEU A 70 9.42 -1.67 -16.80
N SER A 71 9.90 -2.91 -16.79
CA SER A 71 10.87 -3.41 -17.78
C SER A 71 10.19 -3.93 -19.04
N GLN A 72 8.90 -4.26 -18.93
CA GLN A 72 8.06 -4.78 -20.01
C GLN A 72 7.22 -3.67 -20.66
N MET A 73 7.17 -2.48 -20.07
CA MET A 73 6.46 -1.33 -20.62
C MET A 73 7.45 -0.43 -21.37
N ASP A 74 7.20 -0.21 -22.66
CA ASP A 74 7.97 0.71 -23.49
C ASP A 74 7.72 2.18 -23.08
N ASP A 75 8.77 3.00 -23.15
CA ASP A 75 8.87 4.41 -22.72
C ASP A 75 7.64 5.07 -22.04
N VAL A 76 7.32 4.58 -20.84
CA VAL A 76 6.16 5.06 -20.06
C VAL A 76 6.41 6.47 -19.52
N ASN A 77 5.54 7.40 -19.93
CA ASN A 77 5.46 8.78 -19.40
C ASN A 77 4.30 8.95 -18.40
N SER A 78 3.39 7.98 -18.35
CA SER A 78 2.29 7.94 -17.39
C SER A 78 1.87 6.50 -17.12
N ILE A 79 1.56 6.17 -15.88
CA ILE A 79 1.08 4.83 -15.51
C ILE A 79 -0.19 4.93 -14.66
N SER A 80 -1.16 4.09 -14.98
CA SER A 80 -2.40 3.94 -14.23
C SER A 80 -2.41 2.61 -13.47
N VAL A 81 -2.72 2.68 -12.17
CA VAL A 81 -2.71 1.52 -11.27
C VAL A 81 -4.03 1.42 -10.52
N THR A 82 -4.60 0.23 -10.48
CA THR A 82 -5.67 -0.12 -9.54
C THR A 82 -5.14 -1.14 -8.54
N SER A 83 -5.17 -0.79 -7.25
CA SER A 83 -4.67 -1.62 -6.16
C SER A 83 -5.82 -2.09 -5.29
N VAL A 84 -5.94 -3.41 -5.11
CA VAL A 84 -7.00 -4.08 -4.34
C VAL A 84 -6.41 -4.58 -3.03
N GLY A 85 -7.04 -4.19 -1.92
CA GLY A 85 -6.49 -4.37 -0.58
C GLY A 85 -5.29 -3.44 -0.37
N CYS A 86 -5.39 -2.19 -0.83
CA CYS A 86 -4.25 -1.28 -0.92
C CYS A 86 -3.63 -0.91 0.44
N GLY A 87 -4.33 -1.15 1.55
CA GLY A 87 -3.84 -0.87 2.88
C GLY A 87 -3.49 0.61 3.06
N SER A 88 -2.25 0.84 3.50
CA SER A 88 -1.62 2.15 3.63
C SER A 88 -1.02 2.70 2.33
N MET A 89 -1.20 2.02 1.20
CA MET A 89 -0.63 2.36 -0.12
C MET A 89 0.91 2.23 -0.20
N ILE A 90 1.48 1.21 0.44
CA ILE A 90 2.92 0.89 0.33
C ILE A 90 3.30 0.49 -1.10
N ASP A 91 2.38 -0.12 -1.86
CA ASP A 91 2.58 -0.41 -3.27
C ASP A 91 2.68 0.86 -4.13
N TYR A 92 1.88 1.90 -3.84
CA TYR A 92 2.05 3.22 -4.47
C TYR A 92 3.44 3.79 -4.20
N TRP A 93 3.88 3.79 -2.93
CA TRP A 93 5.24 4.20 -2.57
C TRP A 93 6.28 3.42 -3.37
N SER A 94 6.07 2.11 -3.50
CA SER A 94 6.98 1.20 -4.19
C SER A 94 7.06 1.44 -5.68
N LEU A 95 5.94 1.80 -6.33
CA LEU A 95 5.93 2.22 -7.73
C LEU A 95 6.73 3.50 -7.92
N VAL A 96 6.51 4.51 -7.07
CA VAL A 96 7.29 5.75 -7.11
C VAL A 96 8.77 5.41 -6.96
N HIS A 97 9.15 4.62 -5.94
CA HIS A 97 10.54 4.21 -5.70
C HIS A 97 11.16 3.49 -6.91
N ALA A 98 10.42 2.59 -7.56
CA ALA A 98 10.86 1.90 -8.76
C ALA A 98 11.09 2.86 -9.95
N LEU A 99 10.26 3.90 -10.08
CA LEU A 99 10.48 4.97 -11.07
C LEU A 99 11.73 5.80 -10.74
N GLU A 100 12.03 6.07 -9.46
CA GLU A 100 13.26 6.77 -9.07
C GLU A 100 14.50 5.96 -9.47
N ILE A 101 14.50 4.65 -9.20
CA ILE A 101 15.59 3.72 -9.59
C ILE A 101 15.79 3.73 -11.11
N LYS A 102 14.71 3.85 -11.88
CA LYS A 102 14.74 3.94 -13.36
C LYS A 102 15.00 5.34 -13.90
N HIS A 103 15.24 6.33 -13.03
CA HIS A 103 15.40 7.74 -13.39
C HIS A 103 14.22 8.30 -14.21
N LYS A 104 12.99 7.87 -13.88
CA LYS A 104 11.73 8.26 -14.52
C LYS A 104 10.82 9.06 -13.57
N LEU A 105 11.38 10.01 -12.84
CA LEU A 105 10.63 10.82 -11.86
C LEU A 105 9.52 11.67 -12.49
N ASP A 106 9.66 12.05 -13.76
CA ASP A 106 8.67 12.84 -14.49
C ASP A 106 7.46 12.02 -14.98
N CYS A 107 7.51 10.69 -14.84
CA CYS A 107 6.38 9.82 -15.15
C CYS A 107 5.24 10.06 -14.15
N SER A 108 4.06 10.46 -14.63
CA SER A 108 2.89 10.69 -13.77
C SER A 108 2.19 9.38 -13.39
N ILE A 109 1.69 9.30 -12.17
CA ILE A 109 0.94 8.12 -11.70
C ILE A 109 -0.51 8.51 -11.48
N ARG A 110 -1.43 7.73 -12.05
CA ARG A 110 -2.83 7.70 -11.62
C ARG A 110 -3.08 6.44 -10.79
N TYR A 111 -3.12 6.59 -9.48
CA TYR A 111 -3.29 5.48 -8.54
C TYR A 111 -4.72 5.45 -7.98
N VAL A 112 -5.37 4.29 -8.02
CA VAL A 112 -6.66 4.03 -7.38
C VAL A 112 -6.48 2.88 -6.40
N GLY A 113 -6.40 3.19 -5.11
CA GLY A 113 -6.39 2.20 -4.04
C GLY A 113 -7.80 1.88 -3.57
N ILE A 114 -8.10 0.60 -3.39
CA ILE A 114 -9.37 0.10 -2.89
C ILE A 114 -9.11 -0.76 -1.66
N ASP A 115 -9.68 -0.39 -0.53
CA ASP A 115 -9.63 -1.19 0.70
C ASP A 115 -10.97 -1.10 1.44
N LYS A 116 -11.29 -2.10 2.26
CA LYS A 116 -12.48 -2.05 3.12
C LYS A 116 -12.24 -1.19 4.36
N ILE A 117 -10.98 -1.09 4.78
CA ILE A 117 -10.57 -0.39 6.00
C ILE A 117 -10.08 1.01 5.64
N ASP A 118 -10.44 2.00 6.44
CA ASP A 118 -9.88 3.34 6.32
C ASP A 118 -8.55 3.45 7.06
N TRP A 119 -7.43 3.20 6.37
CA TRP A 119 -6.11 3.21 7.00
C TRP A 119 -5.70 4.62 7.44
N ASN A 120 -5.19 4.77 8.66
CA ASN A 120 -4.79 6.07 9.21
C ASN A 120 -3.44 6.55 8.66
N TYR A 121 -2.54 5.62 8.36
CA TYR A 121 -1.18 5.89 7.90
C TYR A 121 -1.06 5.71 6.39
N LYS A 122 -1.79 6.54 5.63
CA LYS A 122 -1.72 6.51 4.16
C LYS A 122 -0.42 7.15 3.67
N ILE A 123 0.23 6.54 2.68
CA ILE A 123 1.35 7.19 1.98
C ILE A 123 0.84 8.46 1.29
N PRO A 124 1.49 9.62 1.51
CA PRO A 124 1.09 10.87 0.87
C PRO A 124 1.43 10.85 -0.62
N GLU A 125 0.56 11.50 -1.41
CA GLU A 125 0.78 11.65 -2.85
C GLU A 125 2.06 12.45 -3.15
N ARG A 126 2.78 12.04 -4.19
CA ARG A 126 3.87 12.80 -4.78
C ARG A 126 3.29 13.87 -5.69
N GLN A 127 3.98 15.00 -5.79
CA GLN A 127 3.61 16.07 -6.71
C GLN A 127 3.47 15.55 -8.15
N ASN A 128 2.39 15.96 -8.83
CA ASN A 128 2.00 15.56 -10.20
C ASN A 128 1.37 14.17 -10.36
N ASP A 129 1.15 13.43 -9.26
CA ASP A 129 0.36 12.20 -9.28
C ASP A 129 -1.11 12.50 -8.95
N GLU A 130 -2.00 11.61 -9.38
CA GLU A 130 -3.43 11.60 -9.05
C GLU A 130 -3.69 10.35 -8.19
N VAL A 131 -3.94 10.52 -6.90
CA VAL A 131 -4.12 9.41 -5.95
C VAL A 131 -5.53 9.39 -5.38
N HIS A 132 -6.26 8.30 -5.61
CA HIS A 132 -7.61 8.07 -5.09
C HIS A 132 -7.61 6.92 -4.09
N TYR A 133 -8.25 7.12 -2.94
CA TYR A 133 -8.47 6.10 -1.93
C TYR A 133 -9.97 5.81 -1.81
N LEU A 134 -10.39 4.61 -2.18
CA LEU A 134 -11.78 4.19 -2.20
C LEU A 134 -12.04 3.18 -1.09
N ILE A 135 -12.96 3.52 -0.19
CA ILE A 135 -13.34 2.67 0.94
C ILE A 135 -14.54 1.80 0.50
N GLY A 136 -14.36 0.49 0.46
CA GLY A 136 -15.44 -0.46 0.19
C GLY A 136 -14.97 -1.82 -0.29
N ASN A 137 -15.93 -2.69 -0.61
CA ASN A 137 -15.61 -4.01 -1.15
C ASN A 137 -15.16 -3.89 -2.60
N ALA A 138 -13.96 -4.37 -2.92
CA ALA A 138 -13.42 -4.40 -4.28
C ALA A 138 -14.38 -5.02 -5.30
N ALA A 139 -15.16 -6.04 -4.92
CA ALA A 139 -16.16 -6.65 -5.80
C ALA A 139 -17.20 -5.63 -6.30
N ASP A 140 -17.60 -4.67 -5.47
CA ASP A 140 -18.59 -3.64 -5.83
C ASP A 140 -18.00 -2.66 -6.86
N PHE A 141 -16.71 -2.33 -6.74
CA PHE A 141 -16.00 -1.45 -7.69
C PHE A 141 -15.74 -2.11 -9.05
N PHE A 142 -15.64 -3.44 -9.09
CA PHE A 142 -15.52 -4.18 -10.35
C PHE A 142 -16.87 -4.58 -10.95
N THR A 143 -17.96 -4.46 -10.19
CA THR A 143 -19.30 -4.83 -10.66
C THR A 143 -19.72 -3.91 -11.80
N GLY A 144 -19.97 -4.49 -12.98
CA GLY A 144 -20.38 -3.75 -14.18
C GLY A 144 -19.24 -3.23 -15.04
N ASN A 145 -17.97 -3.42 -14.63
CA ASN A 145 -16.83 -3.15 -15.51
C ASN A 145 -16.73 -4.25 -16.57
N SER A 146 -16.93 -3.88 -17.83
CA SER A 146 -16.78 -4.80 -18.97
C SER A 146 -15.34 -4.94 -19.45
N GLN A 147 -14.45 -4.05 -19.00
CA GLN A 147 -13.05 -3.98 -19.40
C GLN A 147 -12.17 -3.50 -18.23
N PHE A 148 -10.90 -3.89 -18.25
CA PHE A 148 -9.88 -3.32 -17.39
C PHE A 148 -9.50 -1.92 -17.91
N VAL A 149 -9.28 -0.96 -17.00
CA VAL A 149 -9.09 0.47 -17.31
C VAL A 149 -7.75 1.02 -16.84
N SER A 150 -6.97 0.21 -16.13
CA SER A 150 -5.65 0.56 -15.64
C SER A 150 -4.58 -0.30 -16.32
N ASP A 151 -3.39 0.26 -16.50
CA ASP A 151 -2.23 -0.46 -17.06
C ASP A 151 -1.82 -1.62 -16.15
N VAL A 152 -1.94 -1.40 -14.83
CA VAL A 152 -1.56 -2.37 -13.80
C VAL A 152 -2.68 -2.58 -12.78
N TYR A 153 -2.93 -3.85 -12.47
CA TYR A 153 -3.75 -4.27 -11.34
C TYR A 153 -2.88 -4.94 -10.29
N PHE A 154 -2.87 -4.38 -9.09
CA PHE A 154 -2.13 -4.91 -7.93
C PHE A 154 -3.12 -5.57 -6.97
N PHE A 155 -2.91 -6.85 -6.67
CA PHE A 155 -3.69 -7.58 -5.67
C PHE A 155 -2.81 -7.90 -4.47
N GLN A 156 -3.03 -7.17 -3.38
CA GLN A 156 -2.37 -7.45 -2.11
C GLN A 156 -3.18 -8.54 -1.40
N SER A 157 -2.54 -9.67 -1.09
CA SER A 157 -3.10 -10.63 -0.14
C SER A 157 -2.09 -10.91 0.96
N GLN A 158 -2.59 -11.21 2.16
CA GLN A 158 -1.79 -11.59 3.33
C GLN A 158 -1.00 -12.90 3.11
N LEU A 159 -1.23 -13.62 2.00
CA LEU A 159 -0.58 -14.91 1.65
C LEU A 159 0.34 -14.84 0.43
N ALA A 160 0.05 -13.93 -0.52
CA ALA A 160 0.82 -13.70 -1.75
C ALA A 160 0.37 -12.38 -2.39
N SER A 161 1.31 -11.61 -2.93
CA SER A 161 0.99 -10.44 -3.76
C SER A 161 1.08 -10.82 -5.24
N SER A 162 0.16 -10.32 -6.07
CA SER A 162 0.19 -10.56 -7.51
C SER A 162 -0.09 -9.29 -8.32
N LEU A 163 0.51 -9.24 -9.51
CA LEU A 163 0.38 -8.14 -10.47
C LEU A 163 -0.17 -8.69 -11.78
N ILE A 164 -1.16 -7.99 -12.33
CA ILE A 164 -1.69 -8.25 -13.68
C ILE A 164 -1.42 -6.99 -14.50
N VAL A 165 -0.76 -7.16 -15.65
CA VAL A 165 -0.47 -6.10 -16.62
C VAL A 165 -1.40 -6.28 -17.81
N ASN A 166 -2.05 -5.20 -18.26
CA ASN A 166 -2.92 -5.21 -19.43
C ASN A 166 -2.21 -4.81 -20.73
#